data_AF-A0A2K3NHY4-F1
#
_entry.id   AF-A0A2K3NHY4-F1
#
_cell.length_a   1.000
_cell.length_b   1.000
_cell.length_c   1.000
_cell.angle_alpha   90.00
_cell.angle_beta   90.00
_cell.angle_gamma   90.00
#
_symmetry.space_group_name_H-M   'P 1'
#
loop_
_entity.id
_entity.type
_entity.pdbx_description
1 polymer ?
#
loop_
_entity_poly.entity_id
_entity_poly.type
_entity_poly.pdbx_seq_one_letter_code
_entity_poly.pdbx_strand_id
1 'polypeptide(L)'
;MGAYCNDTVSFPPRYDVVSSRDKHIHDNLHGNIFIDSLSLKFIDTEQLRELKQLGFTHLVYPGAVHSRFEHSLGVYWIASQSVEKLNSYQGMELGIDKFDIQSVKLAGLMHDVGHGPFSHLFEREFLPQVISGSDWSHEQMSVKMVDYIVEEHHIDIDPQMLKRVK
;
A
#
# COMPACT_ATOMS: atom_id res chain seq x y z
N MET A 1 -47.41 29.17 -21.85
CA MET A 1 -47.48 27.75 -22.26
C MET A 1 -46.38 27.03 -21.49
N GLY A 2 -46.60 26.29 -20.42
CA GLY A 2 -47.80 25.57 -19.99
C GLY A 2 -47.68 24.10 -20.39
N ALA A 3 -46.90 23.33 -19.63
CA ALA A 3 -47.08 21.90 -19.47
C ALA A 3 -46.56 21.50 -18.08
N TYR A 4 -47.48 21.39 -17.14
CA TYR A 4 -47.31 20.68 -15.87
C TYR A 4 -47.79 19.24 -16.06
N CYS A 5 -47.09 18.28 -15.45
CA CYS A 5 -47.74 17.17 -14.76
C CYS A 5 -46.79 16.65 -13.67
N ASN A 6 -47.21 16.81 -12.42
CA ASN A 6 -46.67 16.13 -11.26
C ASN A 6 -47.06 14.65 -11.34
N ASP A 7 -46.18 13.75 -10.89
CA ASP A 7 -46.60 12.67 -9.98
C ASP A 7 -45.40 12.22 -9.14
N THR A 8 -45.68 12.13 -7.85
CA THR A 8 -44.80 11.79 -6.74
C THR A 8 -44.17 10.41 -6.91
N VAL A 9 -42.85 10.37 -7.15
CA VAL A 9 -42.04 9.19 -6.82
C VAL A 9 -41.34 9.50 -5.51
N SER A 10 -41.88 8.99 -4.41
CA SER A 10 -41.21 8.96 -3.12
C SER A 10 -39.95 8.10 -3.26
N PHE A 11 -38.78 8.76 -3.36
CA PHE A 11 -37.52 8.06 -3.20
C PHE A 11 -37.43 7.53 -1.76
N PRO A 12 -37.06 6.25 -1.56
CA PRO A 12 -36.79 5.74 -0.22
C PRO A 12 -35.69 6.60 0.42
N PRO A 13 -35.66 6.72 1.76
CA PRO A 13 -34.63 7.51 2.42
C PRO A 13 -33.28 6.96 1.96
N ARG A 14 -32.43 7.86 1.45
CA ARG A 14 -31.05 7.53 1.14
C ARG A 14 -30.49 6.93 2.42
N TYR A 15 -30.25 5.62 2.41
CA TYR A 15 -29.32 5.04 3.34
C TYR A 15 -28.04 5.85 3.15
N ASP A 16 -27.60 6.53 4.20
CA ASP A 16 -26.29 7.14 4.27
C ASP A 16 -25.26 6.01 4.16
N VAL A 17 -24.99 5.60 2.91
CA VAL A 17 -23.80 4.84 2.57
C VAL A 17 -22.69 5.83 2.83
N VAL A 18 -22.01 5.65 3.96
CA VAL A 18 -20.71 6.26 4.22
C VAL A 18 -19.85 5.95 2.99
N SER A 19 -19.72 6.93 2.10
CA SER A 19 -18.88 6.81 0.92
C SER A 19 -17.44 6.73 1.44
N SER A 20 -16.92 5.51 1.59
CA SER A 20 -15.47 5.32 1.62
C SER A 20 -14.98 5.85 0.27
N ARG A 21 -14.31 6.99 0.28
CA ARG A 21 -13.71 7.53 -0.94
C ARG A 21 -12.53 6.64 -1.28
N ASP A 22 -12.78 5.61 -2.07
CA ASP A 22 -11.71 4.86 -2.72
C ASP A 22 -10.93 5.87 -3.56
N LYS A 23 -9.64 6.03 -3.24
CA LYS A 23 -8.75 6.89 -4.00
C LYS A 23 -8.19 6.05 -5.14
N HIS A 24 -8.12 6.63 -6.32
CA HIS A 24 -7.37 6.05 -7.41
C HIS A 24 -6.10 6.87 -7.65
N ILE A 25 -5.02 6.18 -7.99
CA ILE A 25 -3.76 6.77 -8.41
C ILE A 25 -3.47 6.23 -9.81
N HIS A 26 -3.11 7.11 -10.74
CA HIS A 26 -2.67 6.70 -12.06
C HIS A 26 -1.18 6.34 -12.00
N ASP A 27 -0.86 5.09 -12.31
CA ASP A 27 0.47 4.56 -12.45
C ASP A 27 0.78 4.26 -13.93
N ASN A 28 2.00 4.54 -14.35
CA ASN A 28 2.39 4.39 -15.76
C ASN A 28 2.49 2.91 -16.20
N LEU A 29 2.69 1.98 -15.27
CA LEU A 29 2.80 0.54 -15.58
C LEU A 29 1.44 -0.16 -15.48
N HIS A 30 0.66 0.16 -14.46
CA HIS A 30 -0.56 -0.56 -14.11
C HIS A 30 -1.86 0.19 -14.44
N GLY A 31 -1.78 1.45 -14.89
CA GLY A 31 -2.94 2.29 -15.12
C GLY A 31 -3.55 2.77 -13.80
N ASN A 32 -4.87 2.70 -13.65
CA ASN A 32 -5.52 3.18 -12.42
C ASN A 32 -5.45 2.12 -11.32
N ILE A 33 -4.71 2.42 -10.25
CA ILE A 33 -4.63 1.61 -9.03
C ILE A 33 -5.65 2.16 -8.03
N PHE A 34 -6.56 1.30 -7.57
CA PHE A 34 -7.60 1.64 -6.58
C PHE A 34 -7.16 1.24 -5.19
N ILE A 35 -7.21 2.18 -4.25
CA ILE A 35 -6.67 2.03 -2.90
C ILE A 35 -7.79 2.16 -1.90
N ASP A 36 -7.95 1.13 -1.06
CA ASP A 36 -8.94 1.10 0.01
C ASP A 36 -8.61 2.07 1.15
N SER A 37 -9.64 2.44 1.91
CA SER A 37 -9.54 3.42 2.98
C SER A 37 -8.54 3.07 4.08
N LEU A 38 -8.29 1.79 4.34
CA LEU A 38 -7.30 1.38 5.35
C LEU A 38 -5.88 1.61 4.81
N SER A 39 -5.60 1.11 3.61
CA SER A 39 -4.29 1.23 2.95
C SER A 39 -3.91 2.70 2.70
N LEU A 40 -4.91 3.58 2.47
CA LEU A 40 -4.70 5.02 2.39
C LEU A 40 -4.19 5.68 3.67
N LYS A 41 -4.36 5.06 4.84
CA LYS A 41 -3.77 5.58 6.08
C LYS A 41 -2.27 5.31 6.17
N PHE A 42 -1.76 4.33 5.42
CA PHE A 42 -0.34 3.95 5.40
C PHE A 42 0.45 4.59 4.26
N ILE A 43 -0.23 4.98 3.17
CA ILE A 43 0.40 5.46 1.94
C ILE A 43 1.07 6.84 2.08
N ASP A 44 0.65 7.64 3.07
CA ASP A 44 1.05 9.05 3.17
C ASP A 44 2.38 9.24 3.93
N THR A 45 3.31 8.32 3.70
CA THR A 45 4.68 8.42 4.22
C THR A 45 5.56 9.11 3.19
N GLU A 46 5.97 10.35 3.47
CA GLU A 46 6.86 11.13 2.59
C GLU A 46 8.19 10.40 2.30
N GLN A 47 8.64 9.55 3.24
CA GLN A 47 9.88 8.80 3.15
C GLN A 47 10.01 7.99 1.85
N LEU A 48 8.97 7.25 1.44
CA LEU A 48 9.06 6.39 0.25
C LEU A 48 9.11 7.17 -1.06
N ARG A 49 8.56 8.39 -1.08
CA ARG A 49 8.51 9.25 -2.29
C ARG A 49 9.89 9.80 -2.65
N GLU A 50 10.72 10.04 -1.64
CA GLU A 50 12.06 10.58 -1.80
C GLU A 50 13.13 9.48 -2.02
N LEU A 51 12.84 8.24 -1.63
CA LEU A 51 13.78 7.13 -1.73
C LEU A 51 13.81 6.53 -3.14
N LYS A 52 14.90 6.78 -3.88
CA LYS A 52 15.13 6.17 -5.19
C LYS A 52 15.26 4.65 -5.10
N GLN A 53 14.51 3.94 -5.94
CA GLN A 53 14.50 2.48 -6.02
C GLN A 53 15.92 1.91 -6.20
N LEU A 54 16.68 2.52 -7.10
CA LEU A 54 18.00 2.08 -7.54
C LEU A 54 19.15 2.98 -7.03
N GLY A 55 18.92 3.75 -5.96
CA GLY A 55 19.93 4.63 -5.37
C GLY A 55 20.54 5.60 -6.39
N PHE A 56 21.87 5.60 -6.52
CA PHE A 56 22.61 6.47 -7.44
C PHE A 56 22.55 6.07 -8.92
N THR A 57 21.86 4.98 -9.28
CA THR A 57 21.75 4.53 -10.68
C THR A 57 21.21 5.63 -11.60
N HIS A 58 20.36 6.53 -11.09
CA HIS A 58 19.84 7.67 -11.84
C HIS A 58 20.92 8.65 -12.35
N LEU A 59 22.12 8.66 -11.74
CA LEU A 59 23.26 9.48 -12.18
C LEU A 59 23.92 8.93 -13.44
N VAL A 60 23.73 7.64 -13.73
CA VAL A 60 24.26 6.95 -14.92
C VAL A 60 23.14 6.74 -15.96
N TYR A 61 21.94 6.39 -15.48
CA TYR A 61 20.76 6.13 -16.30
C TYR A 61 19.66 7.14 -15.96
N PRO A 62 19.48 8.21 -16.75
CA PRO A 62 18.57 9.31 -16.40
C PRO A 62 17.10 8.91 -16.34
N GLY A 63 16.72 7.73 -16.86
CA GLY A 63 15.37 7.17 -16.71
C GLY A 63 15.13 6.43 -15.38
N ALA A 64 16.18 6.11 -14.62
CA ALA A 64 16.09 5.38 -13.36
C ALA A 64 15.71 6.27 -12.17
N VAL A 65 14.77 7.20 -12.36
CA VAL A 65 14.36 8.21 -11.38
C VAL A 65 13.26 7.76 -10.44
N HIS A 66 12.76 6.54 -10.64
CA HIS A 66 11.64 6.00 -9.89
C HIS A 66 11.99 5.80 -8.40
N SER A 67 11.02 6.07 -7.54
CA SER A 67 11.09 5.90 -6.10
C SER A 67 10.47 4.59 -5.63
N ARG A 68 10.73 4.24 -4.37
CA ARG A 68 10.11 3.09 -3.70
C ARG A 68 8.60 3.28 -3.55
N PHE A 69 8.10 4.52 -3.57
CA PHE A 69 6.66 4.80 -3.48
C PHE A 69 5.85 4.17 -4.63
N GLU A 70 6.18 4.47 -5.89
CA GLU A 70 5.47 3.89 -7.03
C GLU A 70 5.70 2.37 -7.14
N HIS A 71 6.86 1.89 -6.70
CA HIS A 71 7.12 0.46 -6.61
C HIS A 71 6.16 -0.22 -5.61
N SER A 72 6.07 0.27 -4.37
CA SER A 72 5.15 -0.23 -3.35
C SER A 72 3.69 -0.17 -3.79
N LEU A 73 3.30 0.87 -4.54
CA LEU A 73 1.98 0.95 -5.16
C LEU A 73 1.72 -0.15 -6.19
N GLY A 74 2.70 -0.43 -7.05
CA GLY A 74 2.64 -1.53 -8.01
C GLY A 74 2.56 -2.88 -7.31
N VAL A 75 3.34 -3.10 -6.24
CA VAL A 75 3.29 -4.34 -5.46
C VAL A 75 1.93 -4.51 -4.76
N TYR A 76 1.40 -3.45 -4.14
CA TYR A 76 0.03 -3.45 -3.60
C TYR A 76 -0.99 -3.87 -4.64
N TRP A 77 -0.92 -3.30 -5.86
CA TRP A 77 -1.82 -3.62 -6.94
C TRP A 77 -1.73 -5.09 -7.36
N ILE A 78 -0.52 -5.58 -7.65
CA ILE A 78 -0.30 -6.96 -8.06
C ILE A 78 -0.72 -7.95 -6.95
N ALA A 79 -0.42 -7.64 -5.69
CA ALA A 79 -0.84 -8.45 -4.54
C ALA A 79 -2.36 -8.52 -4.45
N SER A 80 -3.06 -7.39 -4.61
CA SER A 80 -4.53 -7.31 -4.65
C SER A 80 -5.10 -8.20 -5.76
N GLN A 81 -4.62 -8.02 -6.99
CA GLN A 81 -5.10 -8.79 -8.13
C GLN A 81 -4.84 -10.29 -7.96
N SER A 82 -3.69 -10.66 -7.39
CA SER A 82 -3.31 -12.06 -7.19
C SER A 82 -4.22 -12.73 -6.16
N VAL A 83 -4.41 -12.12 -4.98
CA VAL A 83 -5.25 -12.70 -3.92
C VAL A 83 -6.73 -12.73 -4.32
N GLU A 84 -7.22 -11.71 -5.02
CA GLU A 84 -8.59 -11.70 -5.54
C GLU A 84 -8.81 -12.79 -6.59
N LYS A 85 -7.82 -13.01 -7.46
CA LYS A 85 -7.88 -14.07 -8.47
C LYS A 85 -7.91 -15.45 -7.82
N LEU A 86 -7.04 -15.71 -6.83
CA LEU A 86 -7.06 -16.94 -6.04
C LEU A 86 -8.40 -17.13 -5.32
N ASN A 87 -8.90 -16.09 -4.67
CA ASN A 87 -10.20 -16.11 -4.00
C ASN A 87 -11.35 -16.43 -4.96
N SER A 88 -11.31 -15.88 -6.19
CA SER A 88 -12.35 -16.10 -7.20
C SER A 88 -12.43 -17.54 -7.70
N TYR A 89 -11.31 -18.28 -7.71
CA TYR A 89 -11.28 -19.67 -8.17
C TYR A 89 -11.41 -20.68 -7.03
N GLN A 90 -10.74 -20.42 -5.91
CA GLN A 90 -10.52 -21.40 -4.83
C GLN A 90 -10.73 -20.80 -3.43
N GLY A 91 -11.34 -19.62 -3.32
CA GLY A 91 -11.49 -18.92 -2.03
C GLY A 91 -12.22 -19.72 -0.97
N MET A 92 -13.29 -20.41 -1.33
CA MET A 92 -14.10 -21.18 -0.38
C MET A 92 -13.35 -22.41 0.18
N GLU A 93 -12.59 -23.13 -0.67
CA GLU A 93 -11.83 -24.31 -0.25
C GLU A 93 -10.55 -23.93 0.51
N LEU A 94 -9.94 -22.80 0.17
CA LEU A 94 -8.76 -22.27 0.85
C LEU A 94 -9.13 -21.46 2.10
N GLY A 95 -10.41 -21.15 2.31
CA GLY A 95 -10.88 -20.33 3.42
C GLY A 95 -10.41 -18.88 3.36
N ILE A 96 -10.16 -18.34 2.15
CA ILE A 96 -9.72 -16.95 1.97
C ILE A 96 -10.88 -16.02 2.29
N ASP A 97 -10.71 -15.20 3.33
CA ASP A 97 -11.70 -14.20 3.70
C ASP A 97 -11.26 -12.77 3.31
N LYS A 98 -12.10 -11.78 3.65
CA LYS A 98 -11.77 -10.37 3.39
C LYS A 98 -10.55 -9.89 4.17
N PHE A 99 -10.29 -10.49 5.32
CA PHE A 99 -9.18 -10.15 6.19
C PHE A 99 -7.85 -10.60 5.59
N ASP A 100 -7.81 -11.78 4.98
CA ASP A 100 -6.66 -12.28 4.22
C ASP A 100 -6.35 -11.37 3.03
N ILE A 101 -7.38 -11.01 2.26
CA ILE A 101 -7.24 -10.11 1.10
C ILE A 101 -6.66 -8.76 1.55
N GLN A 102 -7.21 -8.15 2.61
CA GLN A 102 -6.71 -6.88 3.13
C GLN A 102 -5.27 -6.99 3.68
N SER A 103 -4.96 -8.09 4.37
CA SER A 103 -3.63 -8.34 4.93
C SER A 103 -2.58 -8.46 3.82
N VAL A 104 -2.86 -9.22 2.76
CA VAL A 104 -1.95 -9.40 1.61
C VAL A 104 -1.70 -8.09 0.88
N LYS A 105 -2.76 -7.30 0.66
CA LYS A 105 -2.66 -5.98 0.04
C LYS A 105 -1.76 -5.06 0.86
N LEU A 106 -2.03 -4.92 2.15
CA LEU A 106 -1.29 -4.04 3.03
C LEU A 106 0.16 -4.50 3.23
N ALA A 107 0.41 -5.82 3.33
CA ALA A 107 1.76 -6.38 3.34
C ALA A 107 2.53 -6.00 2.07
N GLY A 108 1.91 -6.12 0.89
CA GLY A 108 2.52 -5.71 -0.38
C GLY A 108 2.86 -4.21 -0.42
N LEU A 109 2.00 -3.35 0.10
CA LEU A 109 2.26 -1.91 0.18
C LEU A 109 3.45 -1.59 1.10
N MET A 110 3.55 -2.28 2.23
CA MET A 110 4.48 -1.96 3.30
C MET A 110 5.81 -2.72 3.26
N HIS A 111 5.97 -3.70 2.36
CA HIS A 111 7.14 -4.60 2.37
C HIS A 111 8.50 -3.90 2.30
N ASP A 112 8.54 -2.70 1.71
CA ASP A 112 9.75 -1.91 1.44
C ASP A 112 9.86 -0.64 2.30
N VAL A 113 8.94 -0.41 3.25
CA VAL A 113 8.88 0.83 4.05
C VAL A 113 10.15 1.04 4.90
N GLY A 114 10.84 -0.05 5.25
CA GLY A 114 12.05 -0.05 6.05
C GLY A 114 13.32 0.29 5.30
N HIS A 115 13.26 0.61 3.98
CA HIS A 115 14.44 1.01 3.24
C HIS A 115 15.05 2.32 3.76
N GLY A 116 16.37 2.30 3.93
CA GLY A 116 17.16 3.49 4.23
C GLY A 116 17.60 4.29 2.99
N PRO A 117 18.36 5.39 3.18
CA PRO A 117 18.85 6.24 2.11
C PRO A 117 19.58 5.48 1.00
N PHE A 118 19.23 5.70 -0.26
CA PHE A 118 19.80 4.99 -1.41
C PHE A 118 19.50 3.48 -1.46
N SER A 119 18.41 3.03 -0.81
CA SER A 119 17.88 1.67 -0.90
C SER A 119 18.91 0.61 -0.46
N HIS A 120 19.21 -0.40 -1.28
CA HIS A 120 20.14 -1.48 -0.90
C HIS A 120 21.58 -1.00 -0.67
N LEU A 121 21.98 0.17 -1.18
CA LEU A 121 23.30 0.72 -0.89
C LEU A 121 23.46 0.99 0.61
N PHE A 122 22.40 1.46 1.28
CA PHE A 122 22.41 1.67 2.73
C PHE A 122 22.78 0.39 3.47
N GLU A 123 22.04 -0.67 3.18
CA GLU A 123 22.11 -1.96 3.85
C GLU A 123 23.41 -2.70 3.54
N ARG A 124 23.78 -2.78 2.27
CA ARG A 124 24.81 -3.71 1.79
C ARG A 124 26.19 -3.08 1.75
N GLU A 125 26.26 -1.76 1.56
CA GLU A 125 27.54 -1.06 1.35
C GLU A 125 27.86 -0.11 2.49
N PHE A 126 26.89 0.69 2.95
CA PHE A 126 27.13 1.72 3.98
C PHE A 126 27.18 1.13 5.40
N LEU A 127 26.13 0.43 5.84
CA LEU A 127 26.04 -0.08 7.20
C LEU A 127 27.23 -0.97 7.61
N PRO A 128 27.73 -1.90 6.78
CA PRO A 128 28.89 -2.73 7.13
C PRO A 128 30.17 -1.93 7.36
N GLN A 129 30.28 -0.72 6.78
CA GLN A 129 31.44 0.16 6.95
C GLN A 129 31.38 0.98 8.23
N VAL A 130 30.18 1.29 8.73
CA VAL A 130 29.99 2.14 9.92
C VAL A 130 29.65 1.36 11.18
N ILE A 131 29.02 0.19 11.04
CA ILE A 131 28.61 -0.69 12.13
C ILE A 131 29.08 -2.10 11.79
N SER A 132 30.23 -2.47 12.34
CA SER A 132 30.80 -3.81 12.16
C SER A 132 29.85 -4.88 12.71
N GLY A 133 29.52 -5.87 11.89
CA GLY A 133 28.63 -6.98 12.27
C GLY A 133 27.16 -6.59 12.37
N SER A 134 26.73 -5.50 11.72
CA SER A 134 25.31 -5.16 11.61
C SER A 134 24.53 -6.30 10.94
N ASP A 135 23.45 -6.73 11.57
CA ASP A 135 22.45 -7.68 11.08
C ASP A 135 21.19 -6.97 10.55
N TRP A 136 21.29 -5.66 10.33
CA TRP A 136 20.18 -4.84 9.87
C TRP A 136 19.72 -5.32 8.50
N SER A 137 18.40 -5.45 8.34
CA SER A 137 17.77 -5.69 7.04
C SER A 137 16.57 -4.77 6.87
N HIS A 138 16.30 -4.38 5.62
CA HIS A 138 15.18 -3.48 5.33
C HIS A 138 13.84 -4.18 5.59
N GLU A 139 13.78 -5.52 5.52
CA GLU A 139 12.60 -6.31 5.85
C GLU A 139 12.30 -6.25 7.36
N GLN A 140 13.30 -6.47 8.22
CA GLN A 140 13.14 -6.33 9.66
C GLN A 140 12.77 -4.91 10.06
N MET A 141 13.34 -3.91 9.38
CA MET A 141 12.99 -2.52 9.59
C MET A 141 11.57 -2.22 9.10
N SER A 142 11.10 -2.85 8.01
CA SER A 142 9.74 -2.67 7.49
C SER A 142 8.69 -3.10 8.51
N VAL A 143 8.91 -4.25 9.16
CA VAL A 143 8.07 -4.73 10.26
C VAL A 143 7.99 -3.69 11.39
N LYS A 144 9.13 -3.13 11.82
CA LYS A 144 9.18 -2.10 12.88
C LYS A 144 8.51 -0.79 12.45
N MET A 145 8.69 -0.39 11.19
CA MET A 145 8.11 0.83 10.65
C MET A 145 6.59 0.72 10.48
N VAL A 146 6.06 -0.46 10.19
CA VAL A 146 4.60 -0.69 10.20
C VAL A 146 4.04 -0.42 11.59
N ASP A 147 4.67 -0.94 12.65
CA ASP A 147 4.26 -0.66 14.04
C ASP A 147 4.35 0.84 14.36
N TYR A 148 5.45 1.49 13.99
CA TYR A 148 5.63 2.93 14.18
C TYR A 148 4.55 3.76 13.47
N ILE A 149 4.21 3.45 12.22
CA ILE A 149 3.19 4.18 11.44
C ILE A 149 1.80 4.05 12.08
N VAL A 150 1.47 2.86 12.59
CA VAL A 150 0.21 2.64 13.30
C VAL A 150 0.15 3.50 14.57
N GLU A 151 1.23 3.53 15.34
CA GLU A 151 1.33 4.32 16.56
C GLU A 151 1.29 5.83 16.29
N GLU A 152 2.13 6.32 15.37
CA GLU A 152 2.28 7.75 15.03
C GLU A 152 1.00 8.34 14.46
N HIS A 153 0.34 7.64 13.52
CA HIS A 153 -0.88 8.14 12.87
C HIS A 153 -2.17 7.69 13.56
N HIS A 154 -2.06 7.03 14.72
CA HIS A 154 -3.19 6.51 15.50
C HIS A 154 -4.17 5.70 14.64
N ILE A 155 -3.63 4.80 13.81
CA ILE A 155 -4.41 4.02 12.85
C ILE A 155 -5.20 2.96 13.62
N ASP A 156 -6.53 3.10 13.62
CA ASP A 156 -7.43 2.04 14.08
C ASP A 156 -7.36 0.85 13.11
N ILE A 157 -6.61 -0.18 13.51
CA ILE A 157 -6.40 -1.44 12.80
C ILE A 157 -6.52 -2.61 13.79
N ASP A 158 -7.15 -3.70 13.34
CA ASP A 158 -7.26 -4.91 14.15
C ASP A 158 -5.86 -5.48 14.48
N PRO A 159 -5.55 -5.80 15.75
CA PRO A 159 -4.22 -6.32 16.12
C PRO A 159 -3.86 -7.65 15.47
N GLN A 160 -4.83 -8.51 15.16
CA GLN A 160 -4.60 -9.75 14.41
C GLN A 160 -4.25 -9.43 12.94
N MET A 161 -4.79 -8.35 12.38
CA MET A 161 -4.50 -7.94 11.00
C MET A 161 -3.08 -7.42 10.94
N LEU A 162 -2.72 -6.54 11.87
CA LEU A 162 -1.36 -6.04 12.01
C LEU A 162 -0.35 -7.19 12.15
N LYS A 163 -0.71 -8.27 12.85
CA LYS A 163 0.12 -9.47 12.95
C LYS A 163 0.22 -10.26 11.65
N ARG A 164 -0.80 -10.26 10.78
CA ARG A 164 -0.75 -10.96 9.47
C ARG A 164 -0.01 -10.16 8.40
N VAL A 165 0.01 -8.84 8.53
CA VAL A 165 0.71 -7.93 7.60
C VAL A 165 2.24 -8.02 7.75
N LYS A 166 2.70 -8.29 8.97
CA LYS A 166 4.12 -8.40 9.35
C LYS A 166 4.61 -9.84 9.26
#